data_AF-A0A6I0EGB0-F1
#
_entry.id   AF-A0A6I0EGB0-F1
#
_cell.length_a   1.000
_cell.length_b   1.000
_cell.length_c   1.000
_cell.angle_alpha   90.00
_cell.angle_beta   90.00
_cell.angle_gamma   90.00
#
_symmetry.space_group_name_H-M   'P 1'
#
loop_
_entity.id
_entity.type
_entity.pdbx_description
1 polymer ?
#
loop_
_entity_poly.entity_id
_entity_poly.type
_entity_poly.pdbx_seq_one_letter_code
_entity_poly.pdbx_strand_id
1 'polypeptide(L)'
;MPQEPDYILDVSRLRASASDDAEAANLARKASGATDDPAGRPWIGVRFDCCGVYQRVYRNPEGTAYVGRCPRCGREARARVGPSGVSARFFVAD
;
A
#
# COMPACT_ATOMS: atom_id res chain seq x y z
N MET A 1 -16.86 -36.19 13.07
CA MET A 1 -15.69 -35.82 12.25
C MET A 1 -15.67 -34.29 12.17
N PRO A 2 -14.92 -33.58 13.04
CA PRO A 2 -14.79 -32.14 12.88
C PRO A 2 -13.92 -31.89 11.65
N GLN A 3 -14.39 -31.07 10.71
CA GLN A 3 -13.65 -30.70 9.52
C GLN A 3 -12.54 -29.73 9.92
N GLU A 4 -11.27 -30.13 9.76
CA GLU A 4 -10.12 -29.24 9.86
C GLU A 4 -10.22 -28.17 8.75
N PRO A 5 -10.05 -26.88 9.05
CA PRO A 5 -10.04 -25.86 8.01
C PRO A 5 -8.69 -25.83 7.27
N ASP A 6 -8.77 -25.99 5.95
CA ASP A 6 -7.70 -26.17 4.96
C ASP A 6 -7.03 -24.85 4.55
N TYR A 7 -6.42 -24.13 5.51
CA TYR A 7 -5.77 -22.83 5.25
C TYR A 7 -4.26 -22.85 5.49
N ILE A 8 -3.52 -23.48 4.58
CA ILE A 8 -2.06 -23.28 4.49
C ILE A 8 -1.78 -22.59 3.15
N LEU A 9 -1.49 -21.29 3.20
CA LEU A 9 -1.01 -20.53 2.05
C LEU A 9 0.49 -20.83 1.86
N ASP A 10 0.83 -21.67 0.87
CA ASP A 10 2.22 -21.95 0.47
C ASP A 10 2.82 -20.75 -0.29
N VAL A 11 3.48 -19.88 0.47
CA VAL A 11 4.18 -18.67 -0.03
C VAL A 11 5.45 -18.98 -0.82
N SER A 12 5.85 -20.25 -0.88
CA SER A 12 7.08 -20.72 -1.53
C SER A 12 7.07 -20.51 -3.05
N ARG A 13 5.89 -20.47 -3.69
CA ARG A 13 5.76 -20.28 -5.16
C ARG A 13 5.87 -18.84 -5.66
N LEU A 14 5.79 -17.83 -4.78
CA LEU A 14 5.87 -16.42 -5.19
C LEU A 14 7.31 -15.93 -5.45
N ARG A 15 8.33 -16.70 -5.04
CA ARG A 15 9.74 -16.30 -5.18
C ARG A 15 10.45 -16.91 -6.40
N ALA A 16 9.77 -17.78 -7.15
CA ALA A 16 10.39 -18.56 -8.22
C ALA A 16 10.24 -17.91 -9.61
N SER A 17 10.79 -16.70 -9.78
CA SER A 17 11.32 -16.21 -11.08
C SER A 17 11.87 -14.79 -10.93
N ALA A 18 13.13 -14.66 -10.50
CA ALA A 18 13.90 -13.44 -10.70
C ALA A 18 15.27 -13.85 -11.24
N SER A 19 15.39 -13.85 -12.56
CA SER A 19 16.66 -13.97 -13.29
C SER A 19 17.48 -12.68 -13.11
N ASP A 20 18.80 -12.84 -13.08
CA ASP A 20 19.79 -11.81 -12.73
C ASP A 20 19.77 -10.52 -13.60
N ASP A 21 19.08 -10.52 -14.75
CA ASP A 21 18.87 -9.33 -15.59
C ASP A 21 17.90 -8.28 -14.98
N ALA A 22 17.15 -8.65 -13.94
CA ALA A 22 16.19 -7.78 -13.26
C ALA A 22 16.86 -6.77 -12.29
N GLU A 23 18.08 -7.05 -11.83
CA GLU A 23 18.77 -6.30 -10.77
C GLU A 23 19.15 -4.88 -11.22
N ALA A 24 19.68 -4.74 -12.44
CA ALA A 24 20.11 -3.45 -13.00
C ALA A 24 18.94 -2.49 -13.30
N ALA A 25 17.82 -3.03 -13.78
CA ALA A 25 16.60 -2.27 -14.01
C ALA A 25 15.92 -1.85 -12.69
N ASN A 26 16.04 -2.67 -11.64
CA ASN A 26 15.52 -2.38 -10.32
C ASN A 26 16.27 -1.21 -9.65
N LEU A 27 17.60 -1.13 -9.80
CA LEU A 27 18.40 -0.01 -9.28
C LEU A 27 17.99 1.35 -9.88
N ALA A 28 17.69 1.40 -11.18
CA ALA A 28 17.23 2.63 -11.84
C ALA A 28 15.82 3.04 -11.40
N ARG A 29 14.90 2.08 -11.17
CA ARG A 29 13.56 2.32 -10.62
C ARG A 29 13.58 2.74 -9.15
N LYS A 30 14.53 2.23 -8.37
CA LYS A 30 14.70 2.58 -6.95
C LYS A 30 15.10 4.05 -6.76
N ALA A 31 15.79 4.64 -7.73
CA ALA A 31 16.14 6.07 -7.74
C ALA A 31 14.95 7.00 -8.03
N SER A 32 13.87 6.50 -8.67
CA SER A 32 12.68 7.30 -9.05
C SER A 32 11.49 7.16 -8.08
N GLY A 33 11.64 6.43 -6.97
CA GLY A 33 10.71 6.44 -5.83
C GLY A 33 9.31 5.86 -6.09
N ALA A 34 9.02 5.39 -7.30
CA ALA A 34 7.77 4.75 -7.66
C ALA A 34 8.02 3.25 -7.87
N THR A 35 7.97 2.47 -6.78
CA THR A 35 7.80 1.02 -6.90
C THR A 35 6.36 0.77 -7.34
N ASP A 36 6.15 0.77 -8.65
CA ASP A 36 5.01 0.10 -9.27
C ASP A 36 5.25 -1.41 -9.09
N ASP A 37 4.86 -1.89 -7.91
CA ASP A 37 4.81 -3.30 -7.59
C ASP A 37 3.80 -3.95 -8.56
N PRO A 38 4.14 -5.03 -9.28
CA PRO A 38 3.20 -5.73 -10.16
C PRO A 38 2.04 -6.40 -9.40
N ALA A 39 1.87 -6.14 -8.10
CA ALA A 39 0.99 -6.85 -7.17
C ALA A 39 -0.22 -6.05 -6.63
N GLY A 40 -0.48 -4.82 -7.08
CA GLY A 40 -1.77 -4.13 -6.80
C GLY A 40 -1.68 -2.63 -6.55
N ARG A 41 -2.85 -1.98 -6.42
CA ARG A 41 -2.97 -0.51 -6.29
C ARG A 41 -2.22 0.01 -5.06
N PRO A 42 -1.36 1.05 -5.19
CA PRO A 42 -0.63 1.62 -4.05
C PRO A 42 -1.56 2.10 -2.93
N TRP A 43 -1.11 1.91 -1.68
CA TRP A 43 -1.86 2.29 -0.48
C TRP A 43 -0.97 2.81 0.64
N ILE A 44 -1.55 3.61 1.52
CA ILE A 44 -1.03 4.07 2.81
C ILE A 44 -1.97 3.64 3.94
N GLY A 45 -1.45 3.50 5.15
CA GLY A 45 -2.26 3.26 6.35
C GLY A 45 -2.63 4.59 6.99
N VAL A 46 -3.91 4.78 7.32
CA VAL A 46 -4.37 5.99 8.03
C VAL A 46 -5.12 5.56 9.29
N ARG A 47 -4.66 6.03 10.44
CA ARG A 47 -5.45 6.02 11.68
C ARG A 47 -6.28 7.30 11.73
N PHE A 48 -7.58 7.15 11.81
CA PHE A 48 -8.51 8.25 11.99
C PHE A 48 -8.74 8.47 13.49
N ASP A 49 -8.15 9.53 14.04
CA ASP A 49 -8.24 9.83 15.46
C ASP A 49 -9.66 10.24 15.86
N CYS A 50 -10.48 10.74 14.92
CA CYS A 50 -11.89 11.03 15.14
C CYS A 50 -12.74 9.84 15.64
N CYS A 51 -12.37 8.61 15.31
CA CYS A 51 -13.07 7.39 15.75
C CYS A 51 -12.13 6.31 16.29
N GLY A 52 -10.82 6.58 16.35
CA GLY A 52 -9.79 5.61 16.75
C GLY A 52 -9.67 4.41 15.81
N VAL A 53 -10.04 4.54 14.53
CA VAL A 53 -10.06 3.42 13.57
C VAL A 53 -8.94 3.50 12.55
N TYR A 54 -8.42 2.35 12.15
CA TYR A 54 -7.40 2.23 11.11
C TYR A 54 -8.00 1.75 9.79
N GLN A 55 -7.54 2.31 8.67
CA GLN A 55 -7.93 1.87 7.33
C GLN A 55 -6.78 2.04 6.33
N ARG A 56 -6.73 1.15 5.34
CA ARG A 56 -5.89 1.34 4.15
C ARG A 56 -6.54 2.35 3.20
N VAL A 57 -5.83 3.42 2.91
CA VAL A 57 -6.23 4.45 1.95
C VAL A 57 -5.41 4.26 0.68
N TYR A 58 -6.08 4.15 -0.45
CA TYR A 58 -5.42 3.88 -1.72
C TYR A 58 -5.18 5.17 -2.50
N ARG A 59 -4.20 5.13 -3.39
CA ARG A 59 -3.93 6.23 -4.33
C ARG A 59 -5.09 6.36 -5.30
N ASN A 60 -5.42 7.60 -5.67
CA ASN A 60 -6.38 7.89 -6.73
C ASN A 60 -5.81 7.48 -8.10
N PRO A 61 -6.68 7.28 -9.11
CA PRO A 61 -6.26 6.92 -10.47
C PRO A 61 -5.28 7.92 -11.08
N GLU A 62 -5.42 9.21 -10.78
CA GLU A 62 -4.55 10.26 -11.31
C GLU A 62 -3.16 10.26 -10.65
N GLY A 63 -2.97 9.51 -9.57
CA GLY A 63 -1.72 9.43 -8.85
C GLY A 63 -1.36 10.69 -8.04
N THR A 64 -2.25 11.67 -7.92
CA THR A 64 -1.95 12.95 -7.26
C THR A 64 -2.20 12.94 -5.75
N ALA A 65 -2.96 11.98 -5.23
CA ALA A 65 -3.28 11.88 -3.81
C ALA A 65 -3.68 10.46 -3.37
N TYR A 66 -3.54 10.20 -2.06
CA TYR A 66 -4.25 9.14 -1.36
C TYR A 66 -5.52 9.75 -0.76
N VAL A 67 -6.69 9.19 -1.10
CA VAL A 67 -8.00 9.72 -0.68
C VAL A 67 -8.83 8.61 -0.06
N GLY A 68 -9.34 8.85 1.15
CA GLY A 68 -10.16 7.89 1.88
C GLY A 68 -11.06 8.58 2.90
N ARG A 69 -11.95 7.81 3.54
CA ARG A 69 -12.90 8.33 4.54
C ARG A 69 -12.95 7.42 5.75
N CYS A 70 -13.10 7.97 6.94
CA CYS A 70 -13.31 7.19 8.15
C CYS A 70 -14.54 6.28 7.96
N PRO A 71 -14.42 4.95 8.14
CA PRO A 71 -15.53 4.03 7.92
C PRO A 71 -16.66 4.18 8.96
N ARG A 72 -16.44 4.96 10.03
CA ARG A 72 -17.42 5.17 11.10
C ARG A 72 -18.22 6.45 10.93
N CYS A 73 -17.54 7.57 10.68
CA CYS A 73 -18.17 8.90 10.62
C CYS A 73 -18.09 9.57 9.23
N GLY A 74 -17.40 8.97 8.27
CA GLY A 74 -17.27 9.51 6.91
C GLY A 74 -16.27 10.66 6.75
N ARG A 75 -15.58 11.09 7.82
CA ARG A 75 -14.57 12.17 7.76
C ARG A 75 -13.50 11.85 6.71
N GLU A 76 -13.23 12.80 5.82
CA GLU A 76 -12.30 12.63 4.72
C GLU A 76 -10.84 12.79 5.17
N ALA A 77 -9.95 11.95 4.64
CA ALA A 77 -8.51 12.11 4.72
C ALA A 77 -7.92 12.17 3.31
N ARG A 78 -7.08 13.17 3.07
CA ARG A 78 -6.41 13.40 1.78
C ARG A 78 -4.93 13.69 1.98
N ALA A 79 -4.07 12.80 1.49
CA ALA A 79 -2.62 13.02 1.48
C ALA A 79 -2.15 13.24 0.03
N ARG A 80 -1.59 14.41 -0.27
CA ARG A 80 -1.08 14.74 -1.61
C ARG A 80 0.23 13.99 -1.88
N VAL A 81 0.44 13.62 -3.14
CA VAL A 81 1.71 13.05 -3.63
C VAL A 81 2.45 14.13 -4.41
N GLY A 82 3.71 14.38 -4.04
CA GLY A 82 4.54 15.39 -4.70
C GLY A 82 6.03 15.22 -4.38
N PRO A 83 6.91 15.99 -5.04
CA PRO A 83 8.36 15.85 -4.91
C PRO A 83 8.89 16.11 -3.50
N SER A 84 8.23 17.00 -2.76
CA SER A 84 8.52 17.30 -1.34
C SER A 84 7.74 16.42 -0.36
N GLY A 85 7.23 15.28 -0.83
CA GLY A 85 6.54 14.32 0.01
C GLY A 85 7.46 13.57 0.96
N VAL A 86 6.87 12.69 1.76
CA VAL A 86 7.59 11.78 2.65
C VAL A 86 7.41 10.34 2.18
N SER A 87 8.40 9.49 2.45
CA SER A 87 8.32 8.05 2.21
C SER A 87 7.60 7.27 3.33
N ALA A 88 6.96 7.98 4.26
CA ALA A 88 6.18 7.36 5.34
C ALA A 88 4.95 6.62 4.79
N ARG A 89 4.66 5.45 5.38
CA ARG A 89 3.54 4.61 4.98
C ARG A 89 2.31 4.74 5.87
N PHE A 90 2.51 5.19 7.11
CA PHE A 90 1.46 5.30 8.12
C PHE A 90 1.29 6.74 8.55
N PHE A 91 0.03 7.18 8.59
CA PHE A 91 -0.35 8.54 8.93
C PHE A 91 -1.48 8.54 9.96
N VAL A 92 -1.64 9.66 10.64
CA VAL A 92 -2.78 9.95 11.51
C VAL A 92 -3.58 11.07 10.86
N ALA A 93 -4.90 10.97 10.88
CA ALA A 93 -5.83 11.97 10.38
C ALA A 93 -6.80 12.34 11.49
N ASP A 94 -6.87 13.64 11.79
CA ASP A 94 -7.63 14.20 12.91
C ASP A 94 -9.09 14.45 12.55
#